data_AF-A0A1X0QIB0-F1
#
_entry.id   AF-A0A1X0QIB0-F1
#
_cell.length_a   1.000
_cell.length_b   1.000
_cell.length_c   1.000
_cell.angle_alpha   90.00
_cell.angle_beta   90.00
_cell.angle_gamma   90.00
#
_symmetry.space_group_name_H-M   'P 1'
#
loop_
_entity.id
_entity.type
_entity.pdbx_description
1 polymer ?
#
loop_
_entity_poly.entity_id
_entity_poly.type
_entity_poly.pdbx_seq_one_letter_code
_entity_poly.pdbx_strand_id
1 'polypeptide(L)'
;MNHPIRRLEVSNLIKKKSKMTLQIKFDNKTEDNYFHLTPTDKQNHILDRIRNLEQTFLRYAQLSYFHPLNYVSENSFYTYGCLTSMNGDVISKENAYFFNVYDNVPVFVKLNLDLVKSFCIYNGLVCMAKVKIYKDNELQVEELITFSSFERSRTYMKELNLEGVILKGPIESNTLSKIMDKTFNFLIIFGPFIKNDSFDQFIELIENEVIAKNNQIKVVLVPSLKDVAFFNDLPQPPLNLKNDQIICVSNPSIIEINEKIQIALVNYDVFKELNDNCLVYPNKEINFDNLCYYILNQNSFVPVLPSKYPINYQSNLNIDKSINLFITSSDLSFEKSKIESCQCTFINISKDDQYLTIKGNQKIIDVDSVYINK
;
A
#
# COMPACT_ATOMS: atom_id res chain seq x y z
N MET A 1 -72.10 -15.84 20.08
CA MET A 1 -70.93 -15.75 19.18
C MET A 1 -70.25 -14.42 19.44
N ASN A 2 -69.21 -14.42 20.29
CA ASN A 2 -68.40 -13.25 20.63
C ASN A 2 -66.95 -13.63 20.32
N HIS A 3 -66.35 -12.99 19.31
CA HIS A 3 -64.91 -13.11 19.05
C HIS A 3 -64.17 -12.03 19.83
N PRO A 4 -63.09 -12.36 20.56
CA PRO A 4 -62.28 -11.37 21.26
C PRO A 4 -61.32 -10.69 20.28
N ILE A 5 -61.33 -9.36 20.29
CA ILE A 5 -60.37 -8.51 19.58
C ILE A 5 -59.03 -8.61 20.31
N ARG A 6 -58.04 -9.27 19.70
CA ARG A 6 -56.63 -9.21 20.16
C ARG A 6 -56.04 -7.85 19.80
N ARG A 7 -55.81 -7.00 20.81
CA ARG A 7 -54.87 -5.87 20.72
C ARG A 7 -53.47 -6.43 20.50
N LEU A 8 -52.90 -6.19 19.32
CA LEU A 8 -51.46 -6.32 19.08
C LEU A 8 -50.77 -5.11 19.70
N GLU A 9 -50.13 -5.30 20.84
CA GLU A 9 -49.14 -4.35 21.35
C GLU A 9 -47.90 -4.43 20.45
N VAL A 10 -47.76 -3.44 19.57
CA VAL A 10 -46.53 -3.17 18.85
C VAL A 10 -45.54 -2.61 19.88
N SER A 11 -44.84 -3.50 20.56
CA SER A 11 -43.68 -3.12 21.37
C SER A 11 -42.59 -2.63 20.43
N ASN A 12 -42.35 -1.32 20.47
CA ASN A 12 -41.23 -0.65 19.82
C ASN A 12 -39.90 -1.21 20.38
N LEU A 13 -39.42 -2.29 19.79
CA LEU A 13 -38.03 -2.73 19.90
C LEU A 13 -37.14 -1.77 19.09
N ILE A 14 -36.97 -0.55 19.60
CA ILE A 14 -35.84 0.29 19.23
C ILE A 14 -34.61 -0.43 19.78
N LYS A 15 -33.98 -1.27 18.96
CA LYS A 15 -32.65 -1.81 19.23
C LYS A 15 -31.72 -0.61 19.43
N LYS A 16 -31.42 -0.25 20.68
CA LYS A 16 -30.28 0.61 21.00
C LYS A 16 -29.07 -0.01 20.30
N LYS A 17 -28.61 0.59 19.20
CA LYS A 17 -27.31 0.26 18.60
C LYS A 17 -26.30 0.40 19.74
N SER A 18 -25.75 -0.71 20.21
CA SER A 18 -24.69 -0.70 21.21
C SER A 18 -23.56 0.17 20.64
N LYS A 19 -23.18 1.23 21.36
CA LYS A 19 -22.07 2.10 20.97
C LYS A 19 -20.82 1.23 20.85
N MET A 20 -20.33 1.05 19.63
CA MET A 20 -19.11 0.31 19.37
C MET A 20 -17.92 1.22 19.67
N THR A 21 -17.07 0.86 20.62
CA THR A 21 -15.80 1.57 20.85
C THR A 21 -14.83 1.17 19.75
N LEU A 22 -14.40 2.14 18.94
CA LEU A 22 -13.41 1.91 17.89
C LEU A 22 -12.03 1.70 18.52
N GLN A 23 -11.38 0.59 18.16
CA GLN A 23 -9.98 0.32 18.51
C GLN A 23 -9.14 0.37 17.25
N ILE A 24 -8.07 1.18 17.27
CA ILE A 24 -7.08 1.25 16.20
C ILE A 24 -5.75 0.78 16.77
N LYS A 25 -5.20 -0.29 16.21
CA LYS A 25 -3.82 -0.74 16.47
C LYS A 25 -2.95 -0.40 15.28
N PHE A 26 -1.68 -0.16 15.51
CA PHE A 26 -0.71 0.12 14.47
C PHE A 26 0.67 -0.25 14.97
N ASP A 27 1.52 -0.70 14.06
CA ASP A 27 2.91 -1.01 14.40
C ASP A 27 3.73 0.26 14.31
N ASN A 28 4.24 0.72 15.46
CA ASN A 28 5.19 1.81 15.49
C ASN A 28 6.51 1.31 14.88
N LYS A 29 6.80 1.75 13.66
CA LYS A 29 8.15 1.69 13.15
C LYS A 29 8.98 2.63 14.02
N THR A 30 9.91 2.05 14.79
CA THR A 30 10.79 2.79 15.67
C THR A 30 11.66 3.76 14.87
N GLU A 31 12.13 4.82 15.50
CA GLU A 31 13.10 5.71 14.88
C GLU A 31 14.37 4.92 14.55
N ASP A 32 14.57 4.60 13.27
CA ASP A 32 15.83 4.08 12.77
C ASP A 32 16.87 5.20 12.72
N ASN A 33 18.12 4.88 12.38
CA ASN A 33 19.21 5.85 12.36
C ASN A 33 19.15 6.70 11.08
N TYR A 34 18.25 7.68 11.03
CA TYR A 34 17.98 8.55 9.86
C TYR A 34 19.19 9.36 9.35
N PHE A 35 20.26 9.48 10.13
CA PHE A 35 21.40 10.33 9.79
C PHE A 35 22.51 9.62 9.02
N HIS A 36 22.51 8.28 8.97
CA HIS A 36 23.61 7.51 8.38
C HIS A 36 23.10 6.31 7.58
N LEU A 37 23.02 6.49 6.25
CA LEU A 37 22.77 5.41 5.29
C LEU A 37 24.09 4.96 4.66
N THR A 38 24.29 3.65 4.67
CA THR A 38 25.41 2.99 3.99
C THR A 38 24.91 2.38 2.67
N PRO A 39 25.77 2.25 1.64
CA PRO A 39 25.40 1.55 0.40
C PRO A 39 24.92 0.11 0.64
N THR A 40 25.41 -0.53 1.70
CA THR A 40 25.00 -1.87 2.13
C THR A 40 23.55 -1.95 2.60
N ASP A 41 22.97 -0.87 3.11
CA ASP A 41 21.59 -0.89 3.61
C ASP A 41 20.59 -1.13 2.48
N LYS A 42 20.79 -0.46 1.34
CA LYS A 42 19.99 -0.70 0.13
C LYS A 42 20.13 -2.13 -0.38
N GLN A 43 21.36 -2.66 -0.40
CA GLN A 43 21.60 -4.02 -0.83
C GLN A 43 20.91 -5.03 0.10
N ASN A 44 21.06 -4.87 1.41
CA ASN A 44 20.41 -5.72 2.42
C ASN A 44 18.89 -5.69 2.28
N HIS A 45 18.31 -4.49 2.09
CA HIS A 45 16.88 -4.34 1.85
C HIS A 45 16.41 -5.17 0.64
N ILE A 46 17.15 -5.17 -0.48
CA ILE A 46 16.76 -5.97 -1.64
C ILE A 46 16.91 -7.48 -1.36
N LEU A 47 18.01 -7.89 -0.73
CA LEU A 47 18.24 -9.29 -0.39
C LEU A 47 17.14 -9.82 0.55
N ASP A 48 16.72 -9.01 1.52
CA ASP A 48 15.64 -9.36 2.43
C ASP A 48 14.30 -9.47 1.71
N ARG A 49 14.00 -8.57 0.76
CA ARG A 49 12.82 -8.70 -0.10
C ARG A 49 12.81 -10.00 -0.91
N ILE A 50 13.94 -10.38 -1.50
CA ILE A 50 14.07 -11.64 -2.25
C ILE A 50 13.84 -12.83 -1.31
N ARG A 51 14.50 -12.88 -0.16
CA ARG A 51 14.35 -13.97 0.83
C ARG A 51 12.91 -14.11 1.33
N ASN A 52 12.25 -12.99 1.64
CA ASN A 52 10.90 -12.97 2.19
C ASN A 52 9.86 -13.54 1.22
N LEU A 53 10.08 -13.40 -0.09
CA LEU A 53 9.16 -13.85 -1.12
C LEU A 53 9.47 -15.28 -1.62
N GLU A 54 10.70 -15.76 -1.48
CA GLU A 54 11.19 -17.05 -2.02
C GLU A 54 10.27 -18.23 -1.70
N GLN A 55 9.96 -18.47 -0.43
CA GLN A 55 9.14 -19.60 0.00
C GLN A 55 7.73 -19.56 -0.60
N THR A 56 7.22 -18.35 -0.81
CA THR A 56 5.94 -18.18 -1.47
C THR A 56 6.05 -18.64 -2.92
N PHE A 57 7.10 -18.24 -3.64
CA PHE A 57 7.32 -18.62 -5.04
C PHE A 57 7.53 -20.13 -5.20
N LEU A 58 8.30 -20.76 -4.30
CA LEU A 58 8.47 -22.22 -4.28
C LEU A 58 7.14 -22.95 -4.12
N ARG A 59 6.32 -22.52 -3.15
CA ARG A 59 4.99 -23.10 -2.91
C ARG A 59 4.06 -22.93 -4.10
N TYR A 60 4.07 -21.76 -4.74
CA TYR A 60 3.25 -21.49 -5.92
C TYR A 60 3.63 -22.40 -7.10
N ALA A 61 4.94 -22.50 -7.39
CA ALA A 61 5.46 -23.28 -8.50
C ALA A 61 5.54 -24.79 -8.22
N GLN A 62 5.22 -25.23 -6.99
CA GLN A 62 5.39 -26.60 -6.52
C GLN A 62 6.84 -27.12 -6.68
N LEU A 63 7.80 -26.22 -6.40
CA LEU A 63 9.24 -26.51 -6.47
C LEU A 63 9.80 -26.65 -5.06
N SER A 64 10.86 -27.45 -4.91
CA SER A 64 11.61 -27.58 -3.66
C SER A 64 12.74 -26.56 -3.52
N TYR A 65 13.28 -26.06 -4.63
CA TYR A 65 14.33 -25.03 -4.67
C TYR A 65 14.36 -24.32 -6.03
N PHE A 66 15.03 -23.18 -6.11
CA PHE A 66 15.38 -22.49 -7.36
C PHE A 66 16.83 -22.77 -7.75
N HIS A 67 17.10 -22.87 -9.04
CA HIS A 67 18.47 -22.99 -9.53
C HIS A 67 19.18 -21.62 -9.47
N PRO A 68 20.49 -21.60 -9.12
CA PRO A 68 21.28 -20.36 -9.18
C PRO A 68 21.45 -19.88 -10.63
N LEU A 69 21.82 -18.62 -10.81
CA LEU A 69 21.90 -18.00 -12.14
C LEU A 69 23.04 -18.59 -13.00
N ASN A 70 24.07 -19.14 -12.36
CA ASN A 70 25.18 -19.83 -13.01
C ASN A 70 24.92 -21.33 -13.26
N TYR A 71 23.71 -21.83 -13.00
CA TYR A 71 23.36 -23.23 -13.22
C TYR A 71 23.43 -23.58 -14.70
N VAL A 72 24.20 -24.63 -15.03
CA VAL A 72 24.37 -25.11 -16.40
C VAL A 72 23.42 -26.27 -16.69
N SER A 73 22.54 -26.11 -17.69
CA SER A 73 21.58 -27.14 -18.09
C SER A 73 21.22 -27.02 -19.57
N GLU A 74 21.04 -28.17 -20.23
CA GLU A 74 20.53 -28.27 -21.61
C GLU A 74 19.03 -27.97 -21.70
N ASN A 75 18.31 -28.21 -20.58
CA ASN A 75 16.88 -28.00 -20.43
C ASN A 75 16.60 -26.67 -19.73
N SER A 76 15.40 -26.12 -19.98
CA SER A 76 14.91 -24.94 -19.28
C SER A 76 14.70 -25.24 -17.80
N PHE A 77 14.95 -24.25 -16.96
CA PHE A 77 14.87 -24.36 -15.50
C PHE A 77 14.24 -23.11 -14.89
N TYR A 78 13.83 -23.21 -13.63
CA TYR A 78 13.32 -22.06 -12.88
C TYR A 78 14.41 -21.43 -12.02
N THR A 79 14.51 -20.12 -12.11
CA THR A 79 15.32 -19.29 -11.22
C THR A 79 14.49 -18.14 -10.65
N TYR A 80 15.04 -17.48 -9.65
CA TYR A 80 14.32 -16.52 -8.83
C TYR A 80 15.25 -15.40 -8.38
N GLY A 81 14.75 -14.17 -8.41
CA GLY A 81 15.60 -13.02 -8.13
C GLY A 81 14.90 -11.69 -8.32
N CYS A 82 15.70 -10.64 -8.38
CA CYS A 82 15.26 -9.27 -8.59
C CYS A 82 15.73 -8.76 -9.96
N LEU A 83 14.80 -8.20 -10.72
CA LEU A 83 15.08 -7.52 -11.97
C LEU A 83 15.65 -6.13 -11.72
N THR A 84 16.63 -5.76 -12.53
CA THR A 84 17.28 -4.46 -12.48
C THR A 84 17.97 -4.12 -13.80
N SER A 85 18.43 -2.89 -13.93
CA SER A 85 19.40 -2.47 -14.93
C SER A 85 20.76 -2.31 -14.26
N MET A 86 21.85 -2.42 -15.03
CA MET A 86 23.21 -2.35 -14.48
C MET A 86 23.50 -1.07 -13.68
N ASN A 87 22.94 0.07 -14.11
CA ASN A 87 23.22 1.37 -13.51
C ASN A 87 22.04 1.96 -12.73
N GLY A 88 20.91 1.25 -12.65
CA GLY A 88 19.66 1.79 -12.10
C GLY A 88 18.87 2.70 -13.05
N ASP A 89 19.29 2.82 -14.32
CA ASP A 89 18.51 3.45 -15.39
C ASP A 89 17.17 2.73 -15.61
N VAL A 90 16.21 3.39 -16.25
CA VAL A 90 14.92 2.77 -16.62
C VAL A 90 15.17 1.48 -17.40
N ILE A 91 14.50 0.40 -16.98
CA ILE A 91 14.68 -0.92 -17.58
C ILE A 91 14.11 -0.96 -19.01
N SER A 92 14.82 -1.62 -19.89
CA SER A 92 14.54 -1.85 -21.30
C SER A 92 14.73 -3.34 -21.62
N LYS A 93 14.37 -3.78 -22.82
CA LYS A 93 14.64 -5.18 -23.24
C LYS A 93 16.14 -5.47 -23.34
N GLU A 94 16.92 -4.45 -23.68
CA GLU A 94 18.35 -4.54 -23.98
C GLU A 94 19.21 -4.45 -22.72
N ASN A 95 18.68 -3.90 -21.62
CA ASN A 95 19.41 -3.69 -20.37
C ASN A 95 18.74 -4.38 -19.16
N ALA A 96 17.91 -5.40 -19.38
CA ALA A 96 17.31 -6.17 -18.29
C ALA A 96 18.31 -7.19 -17.73
N TYR A 97 18.56 -7.12 -16.43
CA TYR A 97 19.42 -8.03 -15.68
C TYR A 97 18.67 -8.65 -14.52
N PHE A 98 19.12 -9.83 -14.13
CA PHE A 98 18.65 -10.55 -12.97
C PHE A 98 19.78 -10.79 -12.00
N PHE A 99 19.47 -10.69 -10.70
CA PHE A 99 20.37 -11.11 -9.64
C PHE A 99 19.59 -11.86 -8.55
N ASN A 100 20.25 -12.79 -7.85
CA ASN A 100 19.63 -13.64 -6.84
C ASN A 100 20.38 -13.54 -5.49
N VAL A 101 19.92 -14.31 -4.50
CA VAL A 101 20.56 -14.44 -3.17
C VAL A 101 21.42 -15.68 -2.99
N TYR A 102 21.43 -16.60 -3.94
CA TYR A 102 22.16 -17.88 -3.84
C TYR A 102 23.65 -17.71 -4.13
N ASP A 103 24.02 -16.66 -4.84
CA ASP A 103 25.39 -16.33 -5.12
C ASP A 103 25.98 -15.50 -3.97
N ASN A 104 27.07 -15.97 -3.34
CA ASN A 104 27.78 -15.24 -2.27
C ASN A 104 28.28 -13.85 -2.72
N VAL A 105 28.33 -13.62 -4.03
CA VAL A 105 28.62 -12.36 -4.69
C VAL A 105 27.42 -12.04 -5.57
N PRO A 106 26.87 -10.82 -5.56
CA PRO A 106 25.77 -10.46 -6.45
C PRO A 106 26.22 -10.62 -7.92
N VAL A 107 25.79 -11.69 -8.57
CA VAL A 107 26.00 -11.94 -10.00
C VAL A 107 24.82 -11.36 -10.75
N PHE A 108 25.12 -10.45 -11.68
CA PHE A 108 24.13 -9.91 -12.61
C PHE A 108 24.19 -10.71 -13.90
N VAL A 109 23.07 -11.31 -14.28
CA VAL A 109 22.95 -12.05 -15.54
C VAL A 109 21.95 -11.35 -16.44
N LYS A 110 22.36 -11.07 -17.67
CA LYS A 110 21.52 -10.40 -18.65
C LYS A 110 20.40 -11.33 -19.12
N LEU A 111 19.20 -10.78 -19.26
CA LEU A 111 18.03 -11.50 -19.72
C LEU A 111 17.73 -11.16 -21.18
N ASN A 112 17.50 -12.18 -21.99
CA ASN A 112 16.86 -12.03 -23.29
C ASN A 112 15.35 -12.24 -23.15
N LEU A 113 14.56 -11.21 -23.46
CA LEU A 113 13.11 -11.19 -23.32
C LEU A 113 12.35 -11.40 -24.65
N ASP A 114 13.03 -11.80 -25.72
CA ASP A 114 12.46 -11.83 -27.08
C ASP A 114 11.34 -12.86 -27.23
N LEU A 115 11.37 -13.95 -26.46
CA LEU A 115 10.33 -14.98 -26.45
C LEU A 115 9.13 -14.63 -25.56
N VAL A 116 9.25 -13.62 -24.69
CA VAL A 116 8.18 -13.25 -23.75
C VAL A 116 7.17 -12.35 -24.46
N LYS A 117 5.99 -12.93 -24.75
CA LYS A 117 4.93 -12.26 -25.54
C LYS A 117 4.38 -11.01 -24.88
N SER A 118 4.27 -11.01 -23.55
CA SER A 118 3.81 -9.86 -22.78
C SER A 118 4.40 -9.86 -21.39
N PHE A 119 4.80 -8.69 -20.90
CA PHE A 119 5.34 -8.53 -19.56
C PHE A 119 5.19 -7.08 -19.10
N CYS A 120 5.33 -6.88 -17.79
CA CYS A 120 5.60 -5.58 -17.20
C CYS A 120 6.74 -5.74 -16.20
N ILE A 121 7.83 -5.03 -16.44
CA ILE A 121 9.05 -5.10 -15.63
C ILE A 121 9.50 -3.72 -15.21
N TYR A 122 10.18 -3.63 -14.07
CA TYR A 122 10.77 -2.40 -13.53
C TYR A 122 11.93 -2.78 -12.62
N ASN A 123 12.80 -1.80 -12.31
CA ASN A 123 13.90 -2.05 -11.39
C ASN A 123 13.37 -2.30 -9.97
N GLY A 124 13.83 -3.37 -9.32
CA GLY A 124 13.34 -3.79 -8.01
C GLY A 124 12.22 -4.85 -8.07
N LEU A 125 11.80 -5.28 -9.26
CA LEU A 125 10.80 -6.32 -9.42
C LEU A 125 11.38 -7.69 -9.02
N VAL A 126 10.90 -8.24 -7.92
CA VAL A 126 11.17 -9.60 -7.49
C VAL A 126 10.21 -10.56 -8.19
N CYS A 127 10.76 -11.52 -8.93
CA CYS A 127 9.97 -12.46 -9.73
C CYS A 127 10.66 -13.83 -9.87
N MET A 128 9.91 -14.80 -10.35
CA MET A 128 10.44 -16.08 -10.83
C MET A 128 10.49 -16.06 -12.36
N ALA A 129 11.53 -16.66 -12.93
CA ALA A 129 11.68 -16.78 -14.38
C ALA A 129 11.92 -18.24 -14.77
N LYS A 130 11.23 -18.70 -15.81
CA LYS A 130 11.61 -19.91 -16.53
C LYS A 130 12.60 -19.51 -17.61
N VAL A 131 13.80 -20.07 -17.55
CA VAL A 131 14.92 -19.64 -18.38
C VAL A 131 15.64 -20.83 -19.01
N LYS A 132 16.36 -20.55 -20.09
CA LYS A 132 17.33 -21.44 -20.72
C LYS A 132 18.61 -20.66 -21.01
N ILE A 133 19.76 -21.32 -20.90
CA ILE A 133 21.04 -20.69 -21.23
C ILE A 133 21.05 -20.29 -22.70
N TYR A 134 21.43 -19.05 -22.95
CA TYR A 134 21.58 -18.47 -24.26
C TYR A 134 23.04 -18.06 -24.51
N LYS A 135 23.31 -17.49 -25.68
CA LYS A 135 24.64 -17.05 -26.08
C LYS A 135 25.23 -16.06 -25.06
N ASP A 136 26.55 -16.01 -24.98
CA ASP A 136 27.30 -15.00 -24.23
C ASP A 136 26.92 -14.87 -22.75
N ASN A 137 26.56 -16.00 -22.11
CA ASN A 137 26.08 -16.08 -20.73
C ASN A 137 24.79 -15.29 -20.46
N GLU A 138 23.98 -15.02 -21.48
CA GLU A 138 22.62 -14.49 -21.31
C GLU A 138 21.65 -15.64 -20.96
N LEU A 139 20.56 -15.30 -20.28
CA LEU A 139 19.44 -16.22 -20.06
C LEU A 139 18.30 -15.86 -20.99
N GLN A 140 17.95 -16.80 -21.88
CA GLN A 140 16.72 -16.70 -22.66
C GLN A 140 15.54 -16.93 -21.72
N VAL A 141 14.70 -15.92 -21.55
CA VAL A 141 13.50 -16.00 -20.73
C VAL A 141 12.37 -16.58 -21.56
N GLU A 142 11.80 -17.69 -21.10
CA GLU A 142 10.60 -18.31 -21.67
C GLU A 142 9.33 -17.79 -20.99
N GLU A 143 9.41 -17.49 -19.70
CA GLU A 143 8.28 -17.07 -18.88
C GLU A 143 8.75 -16.20 -17.70
N LEU A 144 8.02 -15.11 -17.43
CA LEU A 144 8.18 -14.28 -16.22
C LEU A 144 6.92 -14.40 -15.37
N ILE A 145 7.09 -14.73 -14.10
CA ILE A 145 6.00 -15.00 -13.17
C ILE A 145 6.10 -14.07 -11.97
N THR A 146 5.01 -13.36 -11.70
CA THR A 146 4.80 -12.56 -10.49
C THR A 146 3.45 -12.93 -9.90
N PHE A 147 3.35 -13.02 -8.57
CA PHE A 147 2.07 -13.30 -7.91
C PHE A 147 2.05 -12.77 -6.47
N SER A 148 0.86 -12.68 -5.88
CA SER A 148 0.67 -12.21 -4.51
C SER A 148 0.74 -13.36 -3.51
N SER A 149 1.47 -13.17 -2.42
CA SER A 149 1.49 -14.13 -1.30
C SER A 149 0.27 -14.01 -0.38
N PHE A 150 -0.51 -12.93 -0.46
CA PHE A 150 -1.55 -12.66 0.51
C PHE A 150 -2.73 -13.61 0.36
N GLU A 151 -3.06 -14.30 1.45
CA GLU A 151 -4.31 -15.02 1.56
C GLU A 151 -5.49 -14.05 1.47
N ARG A 152 -6.62 -14.51 0.93
CA ARG A 152 -7.83 -13.70 0.87
C ARG A 152 -8.27 -13.31 2.28
N SER A 153 -8.26 -12.01 2.58
CA SER A 153 -8.92 -11.52 3.79
C SER A 153 -10.42 -11.81 3.69
N ARG A 154 -10.98 -12.47 4.72
CA ARG A 154 -12.40 -12.86 4.76
C ARG A 154 -13.27 -11.83 5.49
N THR A 155 -12.68 -10.74 5.98
CA THR A 155 -13.38 -9.79 6.86
C THR A 155 -13.98 -8.63 6.08
N TYR A 156 -15.26 -8.32 6.32
CA TYR A 156 -16.00 -7.26 5.65
C TYR A 156 -16.31 -6.09 6.59
N MET A 157 -16.09 -4.85 6.13
CA MET A 157 -16.36 -3.63 6.92
C MET A 157 -17.82 -3.48 7.39
N LYS A 158 -18.78 -4.01 6.63
CA LYS A 158 -20.20 -3.94 7.01
C LYS A 158 -20.52 -4.70 8.29
N GLU A 159 -19.81 -5.80 8.57
CA GLU A 159 -20.00 -6.55 9.82
C GLU A 159 -19.70 -5.69 11.05
N LEU A 160 -18.96 -4.58 10.86
CA LEU A 160 -18.55 -3.67 11.91
C LEU A 160 -19.31 -2.34 11.90
N ASN A 161 -20.24 -2.11 10.96
CA ASN A 161 -20.94 -0.83 10.78
C ASN A 161 -19.98 0.37 10.80
N LEU A 162 -18.84 0.25 10.13
CA LEU A 162 -17.81 1.29 10.09
C LEU A 162 -18.07 2.27 8.95
N GLU A 163 -18.09 3.54 9.31
CA GLU A 163 -18.11 4.68 8.39
C GLU A 163 -16.88 5.54 8.66
N GLY A 164 -16.13 5.89 7.60
CA GLY A 164 -14.90 6.65 7.71
C GLY A 164 -14.87 7.82 6.73
N VAL A 165 -14.11 8.85 7.07
CA VAL A 165 -13.77 9.95 6.16
C VAL A 165 -12.27 9.94 5.94
N ILE A 166 -11.84 10.14 4.69
CA ILE A 166 -10.44 10.34 4.34
C ILE A 166 -10.27 11.75 3.78
N LEU A 167 -9.27 12.47 4.27
CA LEU A 167 -8.86 13.79 3.82
C LEU A 167 -7.43 13.77 3.30
N LYS A 168 -7.13 14.68 2.39
CA LYS A 168 -5.77 14.98 1.93
C LYS A 168 -5.52 16.46 2.05
N GLY A 169 -4.40 16.81 2.66
CA GLY A 169 -4.05 18.19 2.92
C GLY A 169 -3.42 18.92 1.71
N PRO A 170 -3.20 20.24 1.85
CA PRO A 170 -3.37 21.04 3.08
C PRO A 170 -4.83 21.21 3.49
N ILE A 171 -5.11 21.09 4.79
CA ILE A 171 -6.48 21.13 5.33
C ILE A 171 -6.83 22.55 5.80
N GLU A 172 -7.99 23.04 5.37
CA GLU A 172 -8.56 24.30 5.83
C GLU A 172 -9.73 24.06 6.80
N SER A 173 -9.96 24.97 7.75
CA SER A 173 -11.07 24.88 8.74
C SER A 173 -12.45 24.72 8.08
N ASN A 174 -12.66 25.35 6.92
CA ASN A 174 -13.90 25.21 6.13
C ASN A 174 -14.17 23.76 5.69
N THR A 175 -13.14 22.94 5.50
CA THR A 175 -13.23 21.57 5.00
C THR A 175 -13.64 20.65 6.14
N LEU A 176 -13.06 20.87 7.32
CA LEU A 176 -13.46 20.18 8.55
C LEU A 176 -14.94 20.43 8.86
N SER A 177 -15.38 21.69 8.82
CA SER A 177 -16.78 22.03 9.09
C SER A 177 -17.77 21.28 8.19
N LYS A 178 -17.48 21.14 6.89
CA LYS A 178 -18.35 20.42 5.93
C LYS A 178 -18.46 18.92 6.21
N ILE A 179 -17.40 18.28 6.69
CA ILE A 179 -17.43 16.84 6.98
C ILE A 179 -18.13 16.55 8.31
N MET A 180 -18.12 17.50 9.26
CA MET A 180 -18.74 17.30 10.58
C MET A 180 -20.27 17.19 10.52
N ASP A 181 -20.91 17.63 9.45
CA ASP A 181 -22.35 17.39 9.21
C ASP A 181 -22.67 15.92 8.88
N LYS A 182 -21.65 15.08 8.65
CA LYS A 182 -21.80 13.66 8.32
C LYS A 182 -21.59 12.77 9.54
N THR A 183 -22.21 11.60 9.51
CA THR A 183 -21.94 10.55 10.50
C THR A 183 -20.74 9.72 10.06
N PHE A 184 -19.73 9.60 10.93
CA PHE A 184 -18.60 8.69 10.73
C PHE A 184 -17.95 8.34 12.09
N ASN A 185 -17.18 7.25 12.11
CA ASN A 185 -16.53 6.71 13.30
C ASN A 185 -15.03 7.06 13.36
N PHE A 186 -14.40 7.23 12.20
CA PHE A 186 -12.99 7.58 12.12
C PHE A 186 -12.69 8.53 10.97
N LEU A 187 -11.63 9.31 11.14
CA LEU A 187 -11.13 10.28 10.17
C LEU A 187 -9.66 9.95 9.90
N ILE A 188 -9.28 9.76 8.64
CA ILE A 188 -7.89 9.62 8.22
C ILE A 188 -7.48 10.88 7.47
N ILE A 189 -6.40 11.54 7.87
CA ILE A 189 -5.90 12.75 7.24
C ILE A 189 -4.50 12.48 6.72
N PHE A 190 -4.33 12.58 5.40
CA PHE A 190 -3.04 12.56 4.74
C PHE A 190 -2.47 13.97 4.69
N GLY A 191 -1.21 14.15 5.08
CA GLY A 191 -0.49 15.39 4.90
C GLY A 191 -0.30 15.80 3.42
N PRO A 192 0.23 16.99 3.13
CA PRO A 192 0.77 17.94 4.10
C PRO A 192 -0.34 18.54 4.96
N PHE A 193 -0.19 18.55 6.28
CA PHE A 193 -1.25 18.99 7.19
C PHE A 193 -1.46 20.51 7.13
N ILE A 194 -0.36 21.23 7.01
CA ILE A 194 -0.24 22.68 7.16
C ILE A 194 0.41 23.27 5.91
N LYS A 195 -0.07 24.43 5.48
CA LYS A 195 0.58 25.20 4.41
C LYS A 195 1.60 26.19 4.97
N ASN A 196 1.28 26.87 6.07
CA ASN A 196 2.09 27.94 6.66
C ASN A 196 2.12 27.98 8.21
N ASP A 197 1.30 27.16 8.89
CA ASP A 197 1.16 27.17 10.35
C ASP A 197 2.02 26.10 11.02
N SER A 198 2.10 26.08 12.35
CA SER A 198 2.79 25.03 13.09
C SER A 198 1.96 23.74 13.20
N PHE A 199 2.61 22.59 13.36
CA PHE A 199 1.90 21.32 13.54
C PHE A 199 1.04 21.30 14.81
N ASP A 200 1.49 21.93 15.89
CA ASP A 200 0.71 22.07 17.13
C ASP A 200 -0.61 22.83 16.91
N GLN A 201 -0.59 23.92 16.14
CA GLN A 201 -1.81 24.66 15.77
C GLN A 201 -2.76 23.81 14.93
N PHE A 202 -2.24 22.92 14.08
CA PHE A 202 -3.07 21.97 13.36
C PHE A 202 -3.73 20.95 14.30
N ILE A 203 -3.01 20.46 15.31
CA ILE A 203 -3.61 19.60 16.33
C ILE A 203 -4.73 20.34 17.08
N GLU A 204 -4.50 21.58 17.51
CA GLU A 204 -5.53 22.41 18.15
C GLU A 204 -6.77 22.61 17.27
N LEU A 205 -6.58 22.80 15.95
CA LEU A 205 -7.68 22.87 15.00
C LEU A 205 -8.51 21.58 14.98
N ILE A 206 -7.86 20.41 14.95
CA ILE A 206 -8.56 19.11 14.98
C ILE A 206 -9.30 18.91 16.31
N GLU A 207 -8.68 19.29 17.44
CA GLU A 207 -9.31 19.20 18.75
C GLU A 207 -10.59 20.05 18.83
N ASN A 208 -10.53 21.29 18.33
CA ASN A 208 -11.64 22.23 18.39
C ASN A 208 -12.75 21.92 17.36
N GLU A 209 -12.40 21.54 16.14
CA GLU A 209 -13.37 21.38 15.06
C GLU A 209 -13.94 19.96 14.95
N VAL A 210 -13.17 18.94 15.35
CA VAL A 210 -13.57 17.53 15.22
C VAL A 210 -13.90 16.93 16.58
N ILE A 211 -12.94 16.95 17.51
CA ILE A 211 -13.07 16.23 18.78
C ILE A 211 -14.11 16.90 19.70
N ALA A 212 -14.11 18.22 19.81
CA ALA A 212 -15.06 18.96 20.65
C ALA A 212 -16.51 18.78 20.17
N LYS A 213 -16.73 18.63 18.86
CA LYS A 213 -18.06 18.41 18.28
C LYS A 213 -18.49 16.93 18.35
N ASN A 214 -17.54 16.01 18.27
CA ASN A 214 -17.83 14.58 18.40
C ASN A 214 -16.65 13.82 19.03
N ASN A 215 -16.73 13.66 20.35
CA ASN A 215 -15.73 12.99 21.17
C ASN A 215 -15.67 11.46 20.99
N GLN A 216 -16.36 10.88 20.01
CA GLN A 216 -16.28 9.45 19.71
C GLN A 216 -15.44 9.16 18.46
N ILE A 217 -15.07 10.19 17.69
CA ILE A 217 -14.22 10.03 16.51
C ILE A 217 -12.79 9.72 16.94
N LYS A 218 -12.17 8.78 16.25
CA LYS A 218 -10.71 8.62 16.22
C LYS A 218 -10.16 9.26 14.95
N VAL A 219 -9.14 10.09 15.10
CA VAL A 219 -8.43 10.75 14.00
C VAL A 219 -7.08 10.07 13.81
N VAL A 220 -6.75 9.71 12.57
CA VAL A 220 -5.47 9.12 12.17
C VAL A 220 -4.77 10.10 11.24
N LEU A 221 -3.57 10.54 11.62
CA LEU A 221 -2.74 11.46 10.85
C LEU A 221 -1.61 10.69 10.17
N VAL A 222 -1.53 10.80 8.85
CA VAL A 222 -0.49 10.18 8.02
C VAL A 222 0.41 11.27 7.44
N PRO A 223 1.67 11.41 7.91
CA PRO A 223 2.54 12.49 7.47
C PRO A 223 2.88 12.36 5.99
N SER A 224 3.33 13.46 5.39
CA SER A 224 3.86 13.53 4.04
C SER A 224 5.31 14.01 4.07
N LEU A 225 6.08 13.70 3.01
CA LEU A 225 7.44 14.22 2.84
C LEU A 225 7.52 15.75 2.71
N LYS A 226 6.37 16.43 2.65
CA LYS A 226 6.26 17.89 2.59
C LYS A 226 5.97 18.52 3.96
N ASP A 227 5.69 17.71 4.98
CA ASP A 227 5.44 18.22 6.33
C ASP A 227 6.74 18.57 7.03
N VAL A 228 6.90 19.84 7.40
CA VAL A 228 8.11 20.39 8.03
C VAL A 228 8.37 19.78 9.42
N ALA A 229 7.32 19.31 10.10
CA ALA A 229 7.41 18.71 11.43
C ALA A 229 7.94 17.25 11.42
N PHE A 230 8.16 16.67 10.24
CA PHE A 230 8.55 15.27 10.06
C PHE A 230 9.85 15.18 9.27
N PHE A 231 10.48 14.00 9.32
CA PHE A 231 11.61 13.70 8.45
C PHE A 231 11.19 13.76 6.98
N ASN A 232 12.12 14.14 6.10
CA ASN A 232 11.87 14.33 4.67
C ASN A 232 12.16 13.07 3.85
N ASP A 233 12.29 11.90 4.48
CA ASP A 233 12.53 10.59 3.90
C ASP A 233 11.54 9.53 4.40
N LEU A 234 11.42 8.42 3.65
CA LEU A 234 10.57 7.29 4.01
C LEU A 234 11.38 6.18 4.68
N PRO A 235 10.85 5.49 5.69
CA PRO A 235 9.57 5.77 6.33
C PRO A 235 9.66 6.97 7.27
N GLN A 236 8.62 7.81 7.29
CA GLN A 236 8.48 8.85 8.31
C GLN A 236 7.92 8.23 9.59
N PRO A 237 8.56 8.40 10.76
CA PRO A 237 8.09 7.86 12.03
C PRO A 237 6.85 8.62 12.54
N PRO A 238 6.05 8.00 13.41
CA PRO A 238 4.90 8.66 14.03
C PRO A 238 5.33 9.70 15.08
N LEU A 239 4.49 10.72 15.31
CA LEU A 239 4.64 11.61 16.46
C LEU A 239 3.77 11.19 17.64
N ASN A 240 4.33 11.23 18.84
CA ASN A 240 3.57 10.99 20.07
C ASN A 240 2.74 12.22 20.43
N LEU A 241 1.41 12.10 20.32
CA LEU A 241 0.47 13.17 20.65
C LEU A 241 -0.10 12.98 22.06
N LYS A 242 -0.52 14.09 22.68
CA LYS A 242 -1.08 14.08 24.04
C LYS A 242 -2.52 13.54 24.09
N ASN A 243 -3.25 13.63 22.98
CA ASN A 243 -4.66 13.31 22.92
C ASN A 243 -4.86 11.91 22.30
N ASP A 244 -5.31 10.94 23.11
CA ASP A 244 -5.52 9.56 22.67
C ASP A 244 -6.56 9.39 21.54
N GLN A 245 -7.34 10.43 21.23
CA GLN A 245 -8.27 10.44 20.10
C GLN A 245 -7.60 10.77 18.78
N ILE A 246 -6.44 11.41 18.81
CA ILE A 246 -5.66 11.82 17.64
C ILE A 246 -4.39 10.99 17.63
N ILE A 247 -4.27 10.11 16.65
CA ILE A 247 -3.16 9.18 16.50
C ILE A 247 -2.36 9.62 15.28
N CYS A 248 -1.07 9.85 15.44
CA CYS A 248 -0.16 9.98 14.31
C CYS A 248 0.50 8.64 14.04
N VAL A 249 0.46 8.18 12.79
CA VAL A 249 1.06 6.92 12.34
C VAL A 249 2.24 7.18 11.43
N SER A 250 3.07 6.17 11.18
CA SER A 250 4.16 6.29 10.22
C SER A 250 3.65 6.45 8.78
N ASN A 251 4.51 6.98 7.90
CA ASN A 251 4.31 6.93 6.45
C ASN A 251 5.44 6.13 5.79
N PRO A 252 5.16 4.95 5.20
CA PRO A 252 3.88 4.23 5.17
C PRO A 252 3.54 3.55 6.51
N SER A 253 2.29 3.14 6.69
CA SER A 253 1.82 2.35 7.85
C SER A 253 0.75 1.32 7.47
N ILE A 254 0.56 0.32 8.33
CA ILE A 254 -0.61 -0.55 8.34
C ILE A 254 -1.31 -0.32 9.68
N ILE A 255 -2.59 0.07 9.63
CA ILE A 255 -3.44 0.18 10.81
C ILE A 255 -4.46 -0.96 10.82
N GLU A 256 -4.82 -1.42 12.00
CA GLU A 256 -5.82 -2.43 12.22
C GLU A 256 -7.00 -1.85 13.00
N ILE A 257 -8.19 -1.90 12.40
CA ILE A 257 -9.43 -1.44 13.02
C ILE A 257 -10.18 -2.66 13.57
N ASN A 258 -10.45 -2.63 14.88
CA ASN A 258 -11.19 -3.65 15.65
C ASN A 258 -10.70 -5.08 15.40
N GLU A 259 -9.38 -5.28 15.30
CA GLU A 259 -8.73 -6.59 15.13
C GLU A 259 -9.16 -7.37 13.87
N LYS A 260 -9.66 -6.64 12.87
CA LYS A 260 -10.44 -7.25 11.79
C LYS A 260 -10.16 -6.67 10.42
N ILE A 261 -9.92 -5.36 10.33
CA ILE A 261 -9.69 -4.68 9.06
C ILE A 261 -8.29 -4.11 9.07
N GLN A 262 -7.48 -4.56 8.11
CA GLN A 262 -6.14 -4.06 7.88
C GLN A 262 -6.17 -2.99 6.78
N ILE A 263 -5.71 -1.78 7.10
CA ILE A 263 -5.66 -0.64 6.19
C ILE A 263 -4.20 -0.22 6.01
N ALA A 264 -3.68 -0.37 4.80
CA ALA A 264 -2.41 0.20 4.39
C ALA A 264 -2.58 1.68 4.04
N LEU A 265 -1.73 2.54 4.59
CA LEU A 265 -1.73 3.99 4.41
C LEU A 265 -0.39 4.43 3.83
N VAL A 266 -0.42 5.08 2.67
CA VAL A 266 0.78 5.48 1.94
C VAL A 266 0.67 6.92 1.44
N ASN A 267 1.53 7.81 1.93
CA ASN A 267 1.51 9.23 1.58
C ASN A 267 2.74 9.65 0.77
N TYR A 268 2.99 8.89 -0.29
CA TYR A 268 3.83 9.28 -1.40
C TYR A 268 3.31 8.58 -2.66
N ASP A 269 3.69 9.08 -3.83
CA ASP A 269 3.09 8.62 -5.08
C ASP A 269 3.79 7.35 -5.63
N VAL A 270 3.58 6.23 -4.94
CA VAL A 270 4.08 4.90 -5.33
C VAL A 270 3.55 4.47 -6.70
N PHE A 271 2.31 4.83 -7.02
CA PHE A 271 1.67 4.47 -8.27
C PHE A 271 2.29 5.19 -9.45
N LYS A 272 2.48 6.51 -9.33
CA LYS A 272 3.17 7.28 -10.36
C LYS A 272 4.61 6.83 -10.52
N GLU A 273 5.31 6.57 -9.42
CA GLU A 273 6.66 6.04 -9.49
C GLU A 273 6.74 4.71 -10.25
N LEU A 274 5.85 3.76 -9.94
CA LEU A 274 5.79 2.50 -10.65
C LEU A 274 5.44 2.69 -12.14
N ASN A 275 4.43 3.52 -12.43
CA ASN A 275 4.02 3.83 -13.80
C ASN A 275 5.13 4.49 -14.61
N ASP A 276 5.88 5.43 -14.01
CA ASP A 276 6.96 6.15 -14.68
C ASP A 276 8.20 5.24 -14.94
N ASN A 277 8.35 4.14 -14.20
CA ASN A 277 9.53 3.27 -14.24
C ASN A 277 9.29 1.87 -14.83
N CYS A 278 8.05 1.55 -15.21
CA CYS A 278 7.73 0.24 -15.77
C CYS A 278 7.87 0.21 -17.30
N LEU A 279 8.52 -0.84 -17.81
CA LEU A 279 8.43 -1.26 -19.19
C LEU A 279 7.28 -2.26 -19.32
N VAL A 280 6.24 -1.89 -20.04
CA VAL A 280 5.17 -2.79 -20.46
C VAL A 280 5.42 -3.23 -21.90
N TYR A 281 5.12 -4.49 -22.20
CA TYR A 281 5.17 -5.04 -23.55
C TYR A 281 3.95 -5.94 -23.80
N PRO A 282 3.30 -5.88 -24.98
CA PRO A 282 3.59 -4.97 -26.11
C PRO A 282 3.01 -3.56 -25.96
N ASN A 283 2.18 -3.32 -24.93
CA ASN A 283 1.54 -2.03 -24.70
C ASN A 283 2.53 -1.03 -24.10
N LYS A 284 2.30 0.27 -24.29
CA LYS A 284 3.11 1.33 -23.66
C LYS A 284 2.62 1.73 -22.28
N GLU A 285 1.38 1.42 -21.95
CA GLU A 285 0.73 1.88 -20.72
C GLU A 285 0.29 0.70 -19.87
N ILE A 286 0.52 0.84 -18.57
CA ILE A 286 0.02 -0.08 -17.56
C ILE A 286 -1.36 0.38 -17.10
N ASN A 287 -2.33 -0.53 -17.06
CA ASN A 287 -3.62 -0.19 -16.49
C ASN A 287 -3.52 -0.11 -14.94
N PHE A 288 -4.47 0.57 -14.33
CA PHE A 288 -4.42 0.82 -12.89
C PHE A 288 -4.52 -0.47 -12.05
N ASP A 289 -5.32 -1.44 -12.49
CA ASP A 289 -5.46 -2.74 -11.81
C ASP A 289 -4.13 -3.51 -11.78
N ASN A 290 -3.34 -3.43 -12.86
CA ASN A 290 -2.01 -4.01 -12.90
C ASN A 290 -1.06 -3.31 -11.93
N LEU A 291 -1.11 -1.97 -11.82
CA LEU A 291 -0.28 -1.25 -10.84
C LEU A 291 -0.59 -1.73 -9.41
N CYS A 292 -1.88 -1.84 -9.07
CA CYS A 292 -2.35 -2.37 -7.79
C CYS A 292 -1.83 -3.79 -7.54
N TYR A 293 -1.94 -4.64 -8.55
CA TYR A 293 -1.45 -6.02 -8.52
C TYR A 293 0.05 -6.08 -8.24
N TYR A 294 0.86 -5.27 -8.93
CA TYR A 294 2.30 -5.25 -8.72
C TYR A 294 2.70 -4.77 -7.33
N ILE A 295 2.05 -3.74 -6.79
CA ILE A 295 2.34 -3.26 -5.43
C ILE A 295 2.12 -4.38 -4.40
N LEU A 296 0.97 -5.09 -4.45
CA LEU A 296 0.71 -6.17 -3.51
C LEU A 296 1.62 -7.38 -3.71
N ASN A 297 1.98 -7.71 -4.95
CA ASN A 297 2.83 -8.87 -5.21
C ASN A 297 4.26 -8.70 -4.73
N GLN A 298 4.71 -7.46 -4.57
CA GLN A 298 6.05 -7.17 -4.11
C GLN A 298 6.19 -7.14 -2.60
N ASN A 299 5.08 -7.29 -1.84
CA ASN A 299 5.04 -7.19 -0.38
C ASN A 299 5.88 -6.02 0.16
N SER A 300 5.88 -4.89 -0.56
CA SER A 300 6.72 -3.74 -0.23
C SER A 300 5.92 -2.49 -0.54
N PHE A 301 6.01 -1.53 0.36
CA PHE A 301 5.52 -0.19 0.08
C PHE A 301 6.33 0.45 -1.04
N VAL A 302 7.66 0.21 -1.09
CA VAL A 302 8.60 0.77 -2.07
C VAL A 302 9.06 -0.32 -3.05
N PRO A 303 8.25 -0.71 -4.05
CA PRO A 303 8.62 -1.80 -4.96
C PRO A 303 9.71 -1.40 -5.96
N VAL A 304 9.75 -0.12 -6.37
CA VAL A 304 10.70 0.41 -7.37
C VAL A 304 12.03 0.79 -6.71
N LEU A 305 13.14 0.28 -7.25
CA LEU A 305 14.48 0.49 -6.71
C LEU A 305 15.50 0.75 -7.83
N PRO A 306 16.29 1.84 -7.83
CA PRO A 306 16.23 2.95 -6.86
C PRO A 306 14.90 3.70 -6.91
N SER A 307 14.47 4.21 -5.75
CA SER A 307 13.32 5.10 -5.69
C SER A 307 13.73 6.53 -6.05
N LYS A 308 12.81 7.30 -6.64
CA LYS A 308 12.95 8.75 -6.82
C LYS A 308 12.71 9.53 -5.52
N TYR A 309 12.08 8.91 -4.54
CA TYR A 309 11.90 9.47 -3.22
C TYR A 309 13.10 9.14 -2.33
N PRO A 310 13.43 9.99 -1.36
CA PRO A 310 14.43 9.66 -0.33
C PRO A 310 13.91 8.53 0.55
N ILE A 311 14.63 7.40 0.57
CA ILE A 311 14.27 6.20 1.33
C ILE A 311 15.42 5.83 2.28
N ASN A 312 15.09 5.68 3.56
CA ASN A 312 15.89 4.97 4.54
C ASN A 312 15.65 3.45 4.41
N TYR A 313 16.61 2.76 3.78
CA TYR A 313 16.54 1.33 3.53
C TYR A 313 16.86 0.44 4.75
N GLN A 314 17.31 1.01 5.87
CA GLN A 314 17.48 0.24 7.12
C GLN A 314 16.12 -0.17 7.71
N SER A 315 15.09 0.61 7.42
CA SER A 315 13.75 0.39 7.93
C SER A 315 13.01 -0.75 7.24
N ASN A 316 12.14 -1.41 7.98
CA ASN A 316 11.21 -2.39 7.40
C ASN A 316 10.14 -1.69 6.57
N LEU A 317 10.23 -1.77 5.25
CA LEU A 317 9.27 -1.22 4.27
C LEU A 317 8.36 -2.30 3.67
N ASN A 318 8.29 -3.48 4.30
CA ASN A 318 7.49 -4.59 3.81
C ASN A 318 5.99 -4.40 4.14
N ILE A 319 5.16 -5.04 3.32
CA ILE A 319 3.75 -5.31 3.58
C ILE A 319 3.69 -6.78 4.00
N ASP A 320 3.53 -7.04 5.29
CA ASP A 320 3.59 -8.39 5.88
C ASP A 320 2.21 -8.92 6.33
N LYS A 321 1.17 -8.10 6.18
CA LYS A 321 -0.22 -8.41 6.52
C LYS A 321 -1.10 -8.40 5.28
N SER A 322 -2.13 -9.24 5.28
CA SER A 322 -3.18 -9.18 4.26
C SER A 322 -3.95 -7.86 4.38
N ILE A 323 -3.98 -7.08 3.31
CA ILE A 323 -4.60 -5.75 3.30
C ILE A 323 -6.05 -5.82 2.83
N ASN A 324 -6.96 -5.20 3.58
CA ASN A 324 -8.36 -5.00 3.16
C ASN A 324 -8.51 -3.73 2.33
N LEU A 325 -7.85 -2.66 2.78
CA LEU A 325 -7.86 -1.34 2.17
C LEU A 325 -6.46 -0.82 1.96
N PHE A 326 -6.14 -0.41 0.75
CA PHE A 326 -4.90 0.28 0.45
C PHE A 326 -5.23 1.71 0.05
N ILE A 327 -4.92 2.66 0.91
CA ILE A 327 -5.23 4.07 0.72
C ILE A 327 -3.94 4.81 0.42
N THR A 328 -3.93 5.52 -0.70
CA THR A 328 -2.77 6.29 -1.16
C THR A 328 -3.17 7.70 -1.57
N SER A 329 -2.17 8.56 -1.69
CA SER A 329 -2.26 9.80 -2.46
C SER A 329 -1.40 9.68 -3.72
N SER A 330 -2.02 9.79 -4.89
CA SER A 330 -1.38 9.75 -6.20
C SER A 330 -1.87 10.88 -7.11
N ASP A 331 -0.99 11.32 -8.01
CA ASP A 331 -1.30 12.26 -9.08
C ASP A 331 -1.95 11.57 -10.29
N LEU A 332 -2.03 10.24 -10.32
CA LEU A 332 -2.76 9.51 -11.35
C LEU A 332 -4.27 9.66 -11.16
N SER A 333 -4.99 9.77 -12.27
CA SER A 333 -6.45 9.92 -12.29
C SER A 333 -7.15 8.57 -12.13
N PHE A 334 -7.36 8.15 -10.88
CA PHE A 334 -8.25 7.04 -10.52
C PHE A 334 -8.77 7.26 -9.11
N GLU A 335 -9.99 6.81 -8.83
CA GLU A 335 -10.59 6.90 -7.49
C GLU A 335 -10.41 5.60 -6.71
N LYS A 336 -10.69 4.46 -7.37
CA LYS A 336 -10.80 3.16 -6.72
C LYS A 336 -10.53 2.01 -7.69
N SER A 337 -9.91 0.94 -7.16
CA SER A 337 -9.88 -0.38 -7.81
C SER A 337 -10.07 -1.47 -6.77
N LYS A 338 -10.51 -2.66 -7.19
CA LYS A 338 -10.62 -3.84 -6.35
C LYS A 338 -9.88 -5.00 -7.00
N ILE A 339 -8.92 -5.58 -6.26
CA ILE A 339 -8.15 -6.74 -6.72
C ILE A 339 -8.80 -8.01 -6.19
N GLU A 340 -9.47 -8.75 -7.07
CA GLU A 340 -10.29 -9.91 -6.68
C GLU A 340 -9.49 -11.06 -6.07
N SER A 341 -8.24 -11.24 -6.48
CA SER A 341 -7.39 -12.36 -6.03
C SER A 341 -7.14 -12.31 -4.52
N CYS A 342 -6.93 -11.11 -3.96
CA CYS A 342 -6.67 -10.87 -2.54
C CYS A 342 -7.82 -10.15 -1.78
N GLN A 343 -8.86 -9.71 -2.50
CA GLN A 343 -9.97 -8.89 -1.99
C GLN A 343 -9.57 -7.52 -1.42
N CYS A 344 -8.37 -7.02 -1.73
CA CYS A 344 -7.95 -5.68 -1.37
C CYS A 344 -8.67 -4.63 -2.23
N THR A 345 -9.18 -3.58 -1.60
CA THR A 345 -9.72 -2.41 -2.30
C THR A 345 -8.71 -1.26 -2.20
N PHE A 346 -8.28 -0.77 -3.36
CA PHE A 346 -7.43 0.40 -3.50
C PHE A 346 -8.27 1.66 -3.57
N ILE A 347 -7.83 2.69 -2.86
CA ILE A 347 -8.43 4.01 -2.84
C ILE A 347 -7.32 5.03 -3.07
N ASN A 348 -7.52 5.94 -4.00
CA ASN A 348 -6.65 7.08 -4.19
C ASN A 348 -7.38 8.37 -3.89
N ILE A 349 -6.76 9.16 -3.03
CA ILE A 349 -7.21 10.50 -2.75
C ILE A 349 -6.46 11.40 -3.74
N SER A 350 -7.14 11.73 -4.84
CA SER A 350 -6.55 12.57 -5.87
C SER A 350 -6.30 13.98 -5.34
N LYS A 351 -5.58 14.82 -6.08
CA LYS A 351 -5.40 16.24 -5.71
C LYS A 351 -6.71 17.05 -5.76
N ASP A 352 -7.68 16.60 -6.54
CA ASP A 352 -8.93 17.32 -6.75
C ASP A 352 -10.00 16.91 -5.73
N ASP A 353 -9.82 15.77 -5.07
CA ASP A 353 -10.70 15.31 -4.00
C ASP A 353 -10.41 16.07 -2.70
N GLN A 354 -11.42 16.78 -2.18
CA GLN A 354 -11.32 17.35 -0.83
C GLN A 354 -11.44 16.27 0.25
N TYR A 355 -12.33 15.30 0.04
CA TYR A 355 -12.53 14.18 0.95
C TYR A 355 -13.21 13.00 0.27
N LEU A 356 -12.97 11.81 0.81
CA LEU A 356 -13.67 10.58 0.44
C LEU A 356 -14.44 10.04 1.64
N THR A 357 -15.62 9.48 1.41
CA THR A 357 -16.35 8.75 2.45
C THR A 357 -16.28 7.27 2.18
N ILE A 358 -15.95 6.49 3.20
CA ILE A 358 -15.90 5.04 3.14
C ILE A 358 -17.08 4.48 3.91
N LYS A 359 -17.90 3.67 3.25
CA LYS A 359 -19.03 2.96 3.88
C LYS A 359 -18.94 1.47 3.59
N GLY A 360 -19.12 0.64 4.62
CA GLY A 360 -19.20 -0.81 4.46
C GLY A 360 -20.55 -1.25 3.88
N ASN A 361 -20.58 -1.79 2.66
CA ASN A 361 -21.75 -2.47 2.09
C ASN A 361 -21.56 -4.01 2.00
N GLN A 362 -22.64 -4.77 1.76
CA GLN A 362 -22.74 -6.23 2.06
C GLN A 362 -21.66 -7.12 1.44
N LYS A 363 -20.93 -6.65 0.42
CA LYS A 363 -19.85 -7.40 -0.25
C LYS A 363 -18.67 -6.53 -0.74
N ILE A 364 -18.79 -5.20 -0.63
CA ILE A 364 -17.90 -4.22 -1.25
C ILE A 364 -17.80 -3.02 -0.32
N ILE A 365 -16.61 -2.43 -0.24
CA ILE A 365 -16.40 -1.12 0.38
C ILE A 365 -16.87 -0.09 -0.65
N ASP A 366 -17.95 0.62 -0.38
CA ASP A 366 -18.39 1.71 -1.26
C ASP A 366 -17.67 2.99 -0.86
N VAL A 367 -17.15 3.67 -1.88
CA VAL A 367 -16.42 4.91 -1.76
C VAL A 367 -17.23 5.91 -2.56
N ASP A 368 -17.87 6.84 -1.87
CA ASP A 368 -18.55 7.96 -2.53
C ASP A 368 -17.55 9.12 -2.56
N SER A 369 -17.06 9.49 -3.75
CA SER A 369 -16.31 10.72 -3.98
C SER A 369 -17.27 11.91 -4.00
N VAL A 370 -16.91 13.00 -3.33
CA VAL A 370 -17.68 14.25 -3.38
C VAL A 370 -16.80 15.34 -3.96
N TYR A 371 -17.00 15.58 -5.27
CA TYR A 371 -16.44 16.73 -5.95
C TYR A 371 -17.21 17.98 -5.54
N ILE A 372 -16.52 18.94 -4.91
CA ILE A 372 -17.06 20.30 -4.78
C ILE A 372 -16.65 21.04 -6.04
N ASN A 373 -17.61 21.27 -6.94
CA ASN A 373 -17.44 22.24 -8.03
C ASN A 373 -16.95 23.56 -7.40
N LYS A 374 -15.76 24.01 -7.81
CA LYS A 374 -15.20 25.31 -7.40
C LYS A 374 -16.10 26.46 -7.82
#